data_AF-A0A9X1S8K9-F1
#
_entry.id   AF-A0A9X1S8K9-F1
#
_cell.length_a   1.000
_cell.length_b   1.000
_cell.length_c   1.000
_cell.angle_alpha   90.00
_cell.angle_beta   90.00
_cell.angle_gamma   90.00
#
_symmetry.space_group_name_H-M   'P 1'
#
loop_
_entity.id
_entity.type
_entity.pdbx_description
1 polymer ?
#
loop_
_entity_poly.entity_id
_entity_poly.type
_entity_poly.pdbx_seq_one_letter_code
_entity_poly.pdbx_strand_id
1 'polypeptide(L)' 'MLLQADSTATTVEGALIAGREISNITGNGHTLTYDPSAAENAYLDGGTYTLVQGGSLAPQ' A
#
# COMPACT_ATOMS: atom_id res chain seq x y z
N MET A 1 -2.72 -4.99 -8.72
CA MET A 1 -2.08 -3.78 -9.30
C MET A 1 -0.58 -4.00 -9.40
N LEU A 2 0.09 -3.52 -10.44
CA LEU A 2 1.56 -3.58 -10.57
C LEU A 2 2.13 -2.15 -10.48
N LEU A 3 3.10 -1.92 -9.60
CA LEU A 3 3.87 -0.67 -9.55
C LEU A 3 5.03 -0.71 -10.53
N GLN A 4 5.20 0.36 -11.30
CA GLN A 4 6.32 0.56 -12.24
C GLN A 4 7.30 1.66 -11.79
N ALA A 5 6.93 2.38 -10.74
CA ALA A 5 7.71 3.43 -10.09
C ALA A 5 7.13 3.64 -8.68
N ASP A 6 7.86 4.36 -7.84
CA ASP A 6 7.29 4.87 -6.60
C ASP A 6 6.10 5.78 -6.92
N SER A 7 5.04 5.70 -6.14
CA SER A 7 3.77 6.36 -6.43
C SER A 7 3.07 6.78 -5.16
N THR A 8 2.10 7.68 -5.28
CA THR A 8 1.26 8.11 -4.15
C THR A 8 -0.19 7.96 -4.55
N ALA A 9 -1.00 7.42 -3.64
CA ALA A 9 -2.44 7.28 -3.80
C ALA A 9 -3.16 8.06 -2.70
N THR A 10 -4.16 8.86 -3.08
CA THR A 10 -5.03 9.52 -2.08
C THR A 10 -5.84 8.48 -1.31
N THR A 11 -6.36 7.46 -2.00
CA THR A 11 -7.08 6.33 -1.41
C THR A 11 -6.50 5.02 -1.92
N VAL A 12 -6.42 4.03 -1.05
CA VAL A 12 -6.07 2.65 -1.42
C VAL A 12 -7.33 1.83 -1.20
N GLU A 13 -7.97 1.39 -2.28
CA GLU A 13 -9.19 0.59 -2.20
C GLU A 13 -8.91 -0.88 -2.51
N GLY A 14 -9.55 -1.77 -1.76
CA GLY A 14 -9.53 -3.20 -2.02
C GLY A 14 -8.20 -3.90 -1.76
N ALA A 15 -7.29 -3.33 -0.96
CA ALA A 15 -6.07 -4.03 -0.56
C ALA A 15 -6.42 -5.30 0.25
N LEU A 16 -5.90 -6.44 -0.19
CA LEU A 16 -6.10 -7.72 0.49
C LEU A 16 -4.99 -7.93 1.53
N ILE A 17 -5.28 -7.55 2.77
CA ILE A 17 -4.33 -7.55 3.89
C ILE A 17 -4.36 -8.87 4.66
N ALA A 18 -3.19 -9.46 4.85
CA ALA A 18 -2.95 -10.54 5.80
C ALA A 18 -1.79 -10.15 6.74
N GLY A 19 -2.12 -9.67 7.95
CA GLY A 19 -1.12 -9.13 8.87
C GLY A 19 -0.46 -7.86 8.32
N ARG A 20 0.83 -7.96 7.95
CA ARG A 20 1.63 -6.85 7.39
C ARG A 20 1.90 -7.03 5.89
N GLU A 21 1.18 -7.93 5.21
CA GLU A 21 1.37 -8.21 3.79
C GLU A 21 0.12 -7.86 2.98
N ILE A 22 0.32 -7.31 1.78
CA ILE A 22 -0.74 -7.08 0.79
C ILE A 22 -0.51 -7.98 -0.42
N SER A 23 -1.50 -8.83 -0.72
CA SER A 23 -1.37 -9.91 -1.71
C SER A 23 -1.81 -9.55 -3.12
N ASN A 24 -2.53 -8.44 -3.31
CA ASN A 24 -3.07 -8.04 -4.62
C ASN A 24 -2.39 -6.79 -5.23
N ILE A 25 -1.31 -6.32 -4.62
CA ILE A 25 -0.45 -5.26 -5.14
C ILE A 25 0.96 -5.82 -5.29
N THR A 26 1.46 -5.83 -6.52
CA THR A 26 2.84 -6.17 -6.86
C THR A 26 3.67 -4.90 -6.81
N GLY A 27 4.56 -4.79 -5.84
CA GLY A 27 5.39 -3.60 -5.65
C GLY A 27 6.61 -3.57 -6.57
N ASN A 28 7.16 -4.73 -6.97
CA ASN A 28 8.33 -4.80 -7.86
C ASN A 28 9.51 -3.92 -7.36
N GLY A 29 9.70 -3.86 -6.04
CA GLY A 29 10.70 -3.02 -5.39
C GLY A 29 10.30 -1.56 -5.16
N HIS A 30 9.12 -1.13 -5.61
CA HIS A 30 8.62 0.24 -5.46
C HIS A 30 7.77 0.46 -4.22
N THR A 31 7.72 1.71 -3.79
CA THR A 31 6.90 2.17 -2.67
C THR A 31 5.66 2.89 -3.17
N LEU A 32 4.50 2.47 -2.67
CA LEU A 32 3.25 3.22 -2.77
C LEU A 32 3.04 3.96 -1.45
N THR A 33 2.91 5.27 -1.49
CA THR A 33 2.51 6.05 -0.32
C THR A 33 1.01 6.35 -0.31
N TYR A 34 0.40 6.42 0.86
CA TYR A 34 -1.02 6.76 1.03
C TYR A 34 -1.24 7.83 2.09
N ASP A 35 -2.38 8.54 2.02
CA ASP A 35 -2.78 9.48 3.06
C ASP A 35 -3.39 8.74 4.26
N PRO A 36 -2.72 8.65 5.42
CA PRO A 36 -3.28 7.97 6.58
C PRO A 36 -4.43 8.75 7.23
N SER A 37 -4.63 10.02 6.87
CA SER A 37 -5.72 10.85 7.42
C SER A 37 -7.03 10.71 6.64
N ALA A 38 -6.99 10.13 5.43
CA ALA A 38 -8.19 9.86 4.64
C ALA A 38 -9.02 8.75 5.30
N ALA A 39 -10.33 8.99 5.46
CA ALA A 39 -11.24 8.05 6.13
C ALA A 39 -11.29 6.69 5.40
N GLU A 40 -11.13 6.71 4.08
CA GLU A 40 -11.07 5.54 3.21
C GLU A 40 -9.85 4.66 3.49
N ASN A 41 -8.78 5.23 4.04
CA ASN A 41 -7.54 4.52 4.40
C ASN A 41 -7.49 4.14 5.88
N ALA A 42 -8.54 4.41 6.68
CA ALA A 42 -8.55 4.13 8.12
C ALA A 42 -8.27 2.64 8.44
N TYR A 43 -8.65 1.73 7.54
CA TYR A 43 -8.39 0.29 7.68
C TYR A 43 -6.90 -0.10 7.58
N LEU A 44 -6.05 0.79 7.07
CA LEU A 44 -4.60 0.64 7.02
C LEU A 44 -3.92 1.08 8.33
N ASP A 45 -4.65 1.72 9.25
CA ASP A 45 -4.19 2.07 10.60
C ASP A 45 -2.82 2.79 10.65
N GLY A 46 -2.51 3.61 9.64
CA GLY A 46 -1.21 4.27 9.51
C GLY A 46 -0.02 3.31 9.39
N GLY A 47 -0.28 2.04 9.06
CA GLY A 47 0.70 0.98 8.97
C GLY A 47 1.49 0.98 7.67
N THR A 48 2.70 0.40 7.75
CA THR A 48 3.47 -0.04 6.59
C THR A 48 3.23 -1.53 6.32
N TYR A 49 3.11 -1.88 5.04
CA TYR A 49 2.80 -3.22 4.55
C TYR A 49 3.77 -3.63 3.43
N THR A 50 4.16 -4.90 3.39
CA THR A 50 4.99 -5.47 2.32
C THR A 50 4.12 -5.85 1.12
N LEU A 51 4.63 -5.58 -0.09
CA LEU A 51 3.95 -5.86 -1.35
C LEU A 51 4.49 -7.13 -2.01
N VAL A 52 3.70 -7.72 -2.91
CA VAL A 52 4.12 -8.87 -3.72
C VAL A 52 5.33 -8.49 -4.58
N GLN A 53 6.33 -9.38 -4.66
CA GLN A 53 7.60 -9.13 -5.36
C GLN A 53 8.38 -7.91 -4.82
N GLY A 54 8.26 -7.61 -3.53
CA GLY A 54 9.02 -6.56 -2.85
C GLY A 54 8.40 -5.17 -2.98
N GLY A 55 9.01 -4.19 -2.30
CA GLY A 55 8.41 -2.86 -2.14
C GLY A 55 7.49 -2.77 -0.93
N SER A 56 6.83 -1.62 -0.76
CA SER A 56 5.97 -1.36 0.40
C SER A 56 4.79 -0.44 0.11
N LEU A 57 3.69 -0.60 0.86
CA LEU A 57 2.68 0.42 1.05
C LEU A 57 2.95 1.11 2.39
N ALA A 58 3.11 2.43 2.41
CA ALA A 58 3.44 3.18 3.62
C ALA A 58 2.68 4.52 3.70
N PRO A 59 2.43 5.07 4.90
CA PRO A 59 1.87 6.42 5.00
C PRO A 59 2.84 7.46 4.40
N GLN A 60 2.28 8.52 3.80
CA GLN A 60 3.03 9.71 3.34
C GLN A 60 3.54 10.57 4.51
#